data_AF-A0A0F9QBE6-F1
#
_entry.id   AF-A0A0F9QBE6-F1
#
_cell.length_a   1.000
_cell.length_b   1.000
_cell.length_c   1.000
_cell.angle_alpha   90.00
_cell.angle_beta   90.00
_cell.angle_gamma   90.00
#
_symmetry.space_group_name_H-M   'P 1'
#
loop_
_entity.id
_entity.type
_entity.pdbx_description
1 polymer ?
#
loop_
_entity_poly.entity_id
_entity_poly.type
_entity_poly.pdbx_seq_one_letter_code
_entity_poly.pdbx_strand_id
1 'polypeptide(L)'
;MTTFNMTKKAEDIEGGVLVPEDWYPLEIFEEPLDPQETPNKKKLAGLSEAEGAGENIVLNLRLNHDDSMYDGRRFRIWLPYPNETDKKTYGLGGQTKEDAKNELIRDVYAAFAGLNPEDVEGDEVEFSLGDKAEFYVVRSLDQQGVKEINAVDVFRHLPRPVGGGPDGSGSAGDDDIPF
;
A
#
# COMPACT_ATOMS: atom_id res chain seq x y z
N MET A 1 -24.13 33.44 6.39
CA MET A 1 -23.64 32.47 7.38
C MET A 1 -24.60 31.29 7.31
N THR A 2 -24.11 30.10 6.93
CA THR A 2 -24.93 28.90 6.77
C THR A 2 -24.56 27.94 7.88
N THR A 3 -25.56 27.47 8.62
CA THR A 3 -25.37 26.52 9.72
C THR A 3 -25.88 25.16 9.28
N PHE A 4 -25.13 24.11 9.55
CA PHE A 4 -25.51 22.73 9.28
C PHE A 4 -25.77 22.01 10.60
N ASN A 5 -26.80 21.16 10.64
CA ASN A 5 -27.04 20.31 11.79
C ASN A 5 -26.08 19.13 11.75
N MET A 6 -25.25 19.00 12.78
CA MET A 6 -24.46 17.80 12.98
C MET A 6 -25.37 16.66 13.45
N THR A 7 -25.14 15.45 12.92
CA THR A 7 -25.92 14.25 13.28
C THR A 7 -25.52 13.65 14.63
N LYS A 8 -24.33 13.98 15.13
CA LYS A 8 -23.84 13.62 16.48
C LYS A 8 -23.08 14.79 17.09
N LYS A 9 -23.14 14.92 18.41
CA LYS A 9 -22.29 15.87 19.14
C LYS A 9 -20.88 15.30 19.24
N ALA A 10 -19.88 16.17 19.39
CA ALA A 10 -18.48 15.76 19.50
C ALA A 10 -18.19 14.77 20.64
N GLU A 11 -18.94 14.88 21.75
CA GLU A 11 -18.88 14.00 22.91
C GLU A 11 -19.42 12.58 22.64
N ASP A 12 -20.30 12.43 21.65
CA ASP A 12 -20.91 11.15 21.26
C ASP A 12 -20.15 10.46 20.10
N ILE A 13 -19.04 11.06 19.66
CA ILE A 13 -18.15 10.47 18.67
C ILE A 13 -17.22 9.53 19.42
N GLU A 14 -17.52 8.24 19.37
CA GLU A 14 -16.58 7.20 19.84
C GLU A 14 -15.25 7.35 19.09
N GLY A 15 -14.16 7.48 19.85
CA GLY A 15 -12.82 7.56 19.29
C GLY A 15 -12.47 6.23 18.61
N GLY A 16 -11.95 6.29 17.38
CA GLY A 16 -11.48 5.09 16.70
C GLY A 16 -10.37 4.41 17.52
N VAL A 17 -10.54 3.13 17.83
CA VAL A 17 -9.49 2.32 18.46
C VAL A 17 -8.34 2.18 17.47
N LEU A 18 -7.08 2.28 17.88
CA LEU A 18 -5.94 2.04 16.98
C LEU A 18 -5.71 0.53 16.83
N VAL A 19 -5.55 0.06 15.58
CA VAL A 19 -5.09 -1.31 15.35
C VAL A 19 -3.63 -1.42 15.84
N PRO A 20 -3.26 -2.49 16.58
CA PRO A 20 -1.86 -2.79 16.89
C PRO A 20 -0.97 -2.87 15.64
N GLU A 21 0.33 -2.71 15.82
CA GLU A 21 1.26 -2.85 14.68
C GLU A 21 1.53 -4.33 14.43
N ASP A 22 0.97 -4.86 13.35
CA ASP A 22 1.11 -6.26 12.97
C ASP A 22 0.74 -6.48 11.49
N TRP A 23 0.89 -7.71 11.03
CA TRP A 23 0.38 -8.20 9.76
C TRP A 23 -1.12 -8.45 9.86
N TYR A 24 -1.88 -7.87 8.93
CA TYR A 24 -3.32 -8.07 8.85
C TYR A 24 -3.74 -8.48 7.44
N PRO A 25 -4.65 -9.46 7.32
CA PRO A 25 -5.32 -9.75 6.06
C PRO A 25 -6.21 -8.57 5.66
N LEU A 26 -5.87 -7.95 4.53
CA LEU A 26 -6.66 -6.90 3.90
C LEU A 26 -7.23 -7.40 2.58
N GLU A 27 -8.39 -6.87 2.22
CA GLU A 27 -9.12 -7.22 1.00
C GLU A 27 -9.44 -5.96 0.19
N ILE A 28 -9.28 -6.02 -1.14
CA ILE A 28 -9.76 -4.96 -2.04
C ILE A 28 -11.29 -4.96 -2.00
N PHE A 29 -11.91 -3.89 -1.49
CA PHE A 29 -13.36 -3.82 -1.26
C PHE A 29 -14.11 -2.84 -2.16
N GLU A 30 -13.37 -2.02 -2.90
CA GLU A 30 -13.86 -1.14 -3.95
C GLU A 30 -12.91 -1.30 -5.15
N GLU A 31 -13.45 -1.18 -6.37
CA GLU A 31 -12.62 -1.23 -7.58
C GLU A 31 -11.48 -0.20 -7.48
N PRO A 32 -10.25 -0.56 -7.88
CA PRO A 32 -9.14 0.38 -7.94
C PRO A 32 -9.53 1.62 -8.74
N LEU A 33 -9.26 2.80 -8.18
CA LEU A 33 -9.56 4.05 -8.90
C LEU A 33 -8.60 4.21 -10.07
N ASP A 34 -9.12 4.66 -11.21
CA ASP A 34 -8.33 4.92 -12.41
C ASP A 34 -7.20 5.93 -12.09
N PRO A 35 -5.94 5.62 -12.42
CA PRO A 35 -4.81 6.52 -12.23
C PRO A 35 -5.02 7.92 -12.83
N GLN A 36 -5.77 8.04 -13.93
CA GLN A 36 -6.07 9.32 -14.59
C GLN A 36 -7.04 10.19 -13.78
N GLU A 37 -7.84 9.58 -12.90
CA GLU A 37 -8.81 10.27 -12.05
C GLU A 37 -8.26 10.63 -10.66
N THR A 38 -7.05 10.14 -10.33
CA THR A 38 -6.46 10.29 -8.98
C THR A 38 -5.07 10.95 -9.00
N PRO A 39 -5.00 12.28 -9.18
CA PRO A 39 -3.72 12.99 -9.20
C PRO A 39 -3.00 12.89 -7.85
N ASN A 40 -1.67 12.78 -7.89
CA ASN A 40 -0.82 12.71 -6.70
C ASN A 40 -1.06 13.91 -5.77
N LYS A 41 -1.05 13.70 -4.45
CA LYS A 41 -1.26 14.76 -3.43
C LYS A 41 -0.34 15.98 -3.64
N LYS A 42 0.84 15.80 -4.23
CA LYS A 42 1.76 16.89 -4.59
C LYS A 42 1.20 17.86 -5.64
N LYS A 43 0.38 17.37 -6.58
CA LYS A 43 -0.30 18.19 -7.60
C LYS A 43 -1.41 19.05 -6.97
N LEU A 44 -2.12 18.51 -5.98
CA LEU A 44 -3.19 19.20 -5.24
C LEU A 44 -2.69 20.38 -4.39
N ALA A 45 -1.43 20.35 -3.95
CA ALA A 45 -0.86 21.39 -3.09
C ALA A 45 -0.45 22.69 -3.84
N GLY A 46 -0.72 22.80 -5.14
CA GLY A 46 -0.42 24.00 -5.93
C GLY A 46 1.08 24.34 -6.03
N LEU A 47 1.96 23.41 -5.65
CA LEU A 47 3.39 23.55 -5.79
C LEU A 47 3.74 23.41 -7.28
N SER A 48 4.48 24.39 -7.81
CA SER A 48 4.95 24.45 -9.21
C SER A 48 5.87 23.31 -9.64
N GLU A 49 5.97 22.22 -8.87
CA GLU A 49 6.58 20.93 -9.21
C GLU A 49 5.60 19.98 -9.93
N ALA A 50 4.43 20.48 -10.35
CA ALA A 50 3.35 19.70 -10.95
C ALA A 50 3.68 19.05 -12.32
N GLU A 51 4.78 19.44 -12.96
CA GLU A 51 5.26 18.84 -14.23
C GLU A 51 5.96 17.48 -14.03
N GLY A 52 6.23 17.06 -12.77
CA GLY A 52 6.84 15.76 -12.45
C GLY A 52 6.00 14.87 -11.52
N ALA A 53 4.78 15.28 -11.18
CA ALA A 53 3.89 14.50 -10.32
C ALA A 53 3.18 13.42 -11.16
N GLY A 54 3.72 12.19 -11.12
CA GLY A 54 3.11 11.02 -11.76
C GLY A 54 1.76 10.62 -11.15
N GLU A 55 1.03 9.76 -11.84
CA GLU A 55 -0.27 9.23 -11.41
C GLU A 55 -0.08 8.19 -10.29
N ASN A 56 -1.16 7.74 -9.65
CA ASN A 56 -1.10 6.64 -8.69
C ASN A 56 -2.21 5.64 -8.97
N ILE A 57 -1.89 4.35 -8.85
CA ILE A 57 -2.91 3.31 -8.67
C ILE A 57 -3.33 3.36 -7.21
N VAL A 58 -4.63 3.48 -6.96
CA VAL A 58 -5.17 3.61 -5.60
C VAL A 58 -5.97 2.36 -5.25
N LEU A 59 -5.44 1.58 -4.30
CA LEU A 59 -6.10 0.40 -3.79
C LEU A 59 -6.87 0.76 -2.52
N ASN A 60 -8.19 0.57 -2.53
CA ASN A 60 -9.06 0.73 -1.37
C ASN A 60 -9.22 -0.63 -0.68
N LEU A 61 -8.69 -0.73 0.53
CA LEU A 61 -8.60 -1.98 1.27
C LEU A 61 -9.47 -1.95 2.52
N ARG A 62 -10.06 -3.10 2.88
CA ARG A 62 -10.72 -3.31 4.17
C ARG A 62 -10.00 -4.41 4.93
N LEU A 63 -9.89 -4.24 6.23
CA LEU A 63 -9.37 -5.25 7.13
C LEU A 63 -10.44 -6.33 7.35
N ASN A 64 -10.04 -7.59 7.19
CA ASN A 64 -10.90 -8.76 7.30
C ASN A 64 -10.40 -9.61 8.47
N HIS A 65 -10.87 -9.34 9.68
CA HIS A 65 -10.30 -9.89 10.91
C HIS A 65 -11.38 -10.39 11.87
N ASP A 66 -11.11 -11.46 12.62
CA ASP A 66 -12.11 -12.07 13.51
C ASP A 66 -12.53 -11.15 14.67
N ASP A 67 -11.66 -10.23 15.08
CA ASP A 67 -11.98 -9.19 16.06
C ASP A 67 -12.86 -8.10 15.44
N SER A 68 -14.14 -8.10 15.86
CA SER A 68 -15.16 -7.11 15.49
C SER A 68 -14.78 -5.65 15.76
N MET A 69 -13.78 -5.39 16.62
CA MET A 69 -13.29 -4.02 16.85
C MET A 69 -12.50 -3.46 15.67
N TYR A 70 -11.88 -4.33 14.87
CA TYR A 70 -11.02 -3.93 13.74
C TYR A 70 -11.65 -4.26 12.39
N ASP A 71 -12.50 -5.29 12.33
CA ASP A 71 -13.13 -5.75 11.10
C ASP A 71 -13.83 -4.62 10.31
N GLY A 72 -13.67 -4.65 8.99
CA GLY A 72 -14.22 -3.64 8.09
C GLY A 72 -13.49 -2.29 8.09
N ARG A 73 -12.42 -2.12 8.88
CA ARG A 73 -11.64 -0.88 8.87
C ARG A 73 -10.98 -0.65 7.52
N ARG A 74 -11.07 0.59 7.04
CA ARG A 74 -10.62 0.96 5.70
C ARG A 74 -9.20 1.52 5.70
N PHE A 75 -8.44 1.07 4.72
CA PHE A 75 -7.08 1.49 4.42
C PHE A 75 -7.00 1.89 2.94
N ARG A 76 -5.96 2.66 2.61
CA ARG A 76 -5.68 3.02 1.22
C ARG A 76 -4.20 2.95 0.95
N ILE A 77 -3.84 2.23 -0.10
CA ILE A 77 -2.48 2.18 -0.61
C ILE A 77 -2.41 3.03 -1.88
N TRP A 78 -1.35 3.82 -1.98
CA TRP A 78 -1.05 4.66 -3.13
C TRP A 78 0.19 4.08 -3.78
N LEU A 79 0.03 3.41 -4.91
CA LEU A 79 1.13 2.88 -5.69
C LEU A 79 1.52 3.93 -6.73
N PRO A 80 2.73 4.53 -6.63
CA PRO A 80 3.15 5.56 -7.56
C PRO A 80 3.40 4.97 -8.95
N TYR A 81 2.64 5.43 -9.95
CA TYR A 81 2.87 5.05 -11.33
C TYR A 81 4.12 5.78 -11.87
N PRO A 82 5.01 5.10 -12.62
CA PRO A 82 6.14 5.75 -13.25
C PRO A 82 5.71 6.83 -14.24
N ASN A 83 6.53 7.87 -14.39
CA ASN A 83 6.38 8.89 -15.42
C ASN A 83 7.68 9.09 -16.21
N GLU A 84 7.63 9.93 -17.25
CA GLU A 84 8.77 10.21 -18.13
C GLU A 84 10.02 10.77 -17.41
N THR A 85 9.84 11.40 -16.25
CA THR A 85 10.95 11.94 -15.46
C THR A 85 11.64 10.85 -14.64
N ASP A 86 10.88 9.84 -14.19
CA ASP A 86 11.42 8.70 -13.45
C ASP A 86 12.41 7.88 -14.29
N LYS A 87 12.17 7.77 -15.60
CA LYS A 87 13.06 7.09 -16.58
C LYS A 87 14.47 7.68 -16.62
N LYS A 88 14.61 8.96 -16.27
CA LYS A 88 15.87 9.72 -16.36
C LYS A 88 16.51 9.97 -15.00
N THR A 89 15.87 9.51 -13.92
CA THR A 89 16.30 9.78 -12.55
C THR A 89 16.70 8.50 -11.86
N TYR A 90 17.89 8.48 -11.28
CA TYR A 90 18.41 7.33 -10.56
C TYR A 90 18.14 7.45 -9.06
N GLY A 91 17.81 6.32 -8.44
CA GLY A 91 17.70 6.17 -7.00
C GLY A 91 19.04 5.83 -6.34
N LEU A 92 19.00 5.71 -5.01
CA LEU A 92 20.08 5.08 -4.26
C LEU A 92 20.16 3.60 -4.68
N GLY A 93 21.34 3.13 -5.07
CA GLY A 93 21.52 1.76 -5.59
C GLY A 93 21.69 1.65 -7.11
N GLY A 94 21.64 2.76 -7.85
CA GLY A 94 21.95 2.78 -9.29
C GLY A 94 20.82 2.35 -10.21
N GLN A 95 19.68 1.90 -9.66
CA GLN A 95 18.45 1.65 -10.41
C GLN A 95 17.71 2.93 -10.76
N THR A 96 16.93 2.93 -11.85
CA THR A 96 16.08 4.08 -12.17
C THR A 96 14.91 4.15 -11.20
N LYS A 97 14.33 5.34 -11.03
CA LYS A 97 13.09 5.49 -10.25
C LYS A 97 11.90 4.79 -10.91
N GLU A 98 11.94 4.60 -12.22
CA GLU A 98 10.93 3.81 -12.94
C GLU A 98 10.98 2.35 -12.51
N ASP A 99 12.16 1.75 -12.52
CA ASP A 99 12.35 0.35 -12.10
C ASP A 99 11.87 0.13 -10.66
N ALA A 100 12.26 1.02 -9.74
CA ALA A 100 11.87 0.93 -8.33
C ALA A 100 10.34 1.01 -8.11
N LYS A 101 9.64 1.79 -8.95
CA LYS A 101 8.18 1.92 -8.88
C LYS A 101 7.48 0.72 -9.50
N ASN A 102 7.97 0.21 -10.63
CA ASN A 102 7.46 -0.99 -11.27
C ASN A 102 7.66 -2.22 -10.37
N GLU A 103 8.81 -2.33 -9.72
CA GLU A 103 9.09 -3.37 -8.73
C GLU A 103 8.09 -3.33 -7.58
N LEU A 104 7.82 -2.15 -7.00
CA LEU A 104 6.81 -1.98 -5.96
C LEU A 104 5.40 -2.40 -6.42
N ILE A 105 4.99 -2.02 -7.63
CA ILE A 105 3.69 -2.40 -8.19
C ILE A 105 3.62 -3.92 -8.36
N ARG A 106 4.68 -4.52 -8.91
CA ARG A 106 4.82 -5.97 -9.12
C ARG A 106 4.76 -6.74 -7.79
N ASP A 107 5.47 -6.29 -6.78
CA ASP A 107 5.52 -6.95 -5.46
C ASP A 107 4.14 -6.93 -4.79
N VAL A 108 3.43 -5.80 -4.90
CA VAL A 108 2.06 -5.68 -4.37
C VAL A 108 1.10 -6.58 -5.15
N TYR A 109 1.19 -6.60 -6.47
CA TYR A 109 0.39 -7.49 -7.31
C TYR A 109 0.65 -8.97 -6.97
N ALA A 110 1.91 -9.37 -6.87
CA ALA A 110 2.31 -10.73 -6.52
C ALA A 110 1.67 -11.18 -5.20
N ALA A 111 1.67 -10.32 -4.18
CA ALA A 111 1.04 -10.61 -2.90
C ALA A 111 -0.47 -10.88 -3.03
N PHE A 112 -1.18 -10.09 -3.82
CA PHE A 112 -2.62 -10.30 -4.07
C PHE A 112 -2.91 -11.52 -4.96
N ALA A 113 -2.03 -11.80 -5.93
CA ALA A 113 -2.13 -12.95 -6.81
C ALA A 113 -1.71 -14.28 -6.14
N GLY A 114 -1.12 -14.21 -4.94
CA GLY A 114 -0.58 -15.38 -4.26
C GLY A 114 0.69 -15.94 -4.90
N LEU A 115 1.46 -15.09 -5.57
CA LEU A 115 2.68 -15.42 -6.33
C LEU A 115 3.92 -14.84 -5.65
N ASN A 116 5.11 -15.32 -6.03
CA ASN A 116 6.34 -14.58 -5.76
C ASN A 116 6.52 -13.47 -6.81
N PRO A 117 7.20 -12.36 -6.47
CA PRO A 117 7.43 -11.27 -7.43
C PRO A 117 8.16 -11.68 -8.72
N GLU A 118 9.01 -12.70 -8.63
CA GLU A 118 9.76 -13.26 -9.77
C GLU A 118 8.89 -14.10 -10.71
N ASP A 119 7.74 -14.59 -10.23
CA ASP A 119 6.79 -15.39 -11.00
C ASP A 119 5.76 -14.52 -11.74
N VAL A 120 5.80 -13.19 -11.56
CA VAL A 120 4.92 -12.27 -12.29
C VAL A 120 5.42 -12.10 -13.72
N GLU A 121 4.71 -12.74 -14.66
CA GLU A 121 4.99 -12.64 -16.10
C GLU A 121 4.16 -11.54 -16.78
N GLY A 122 4.74 -10.88 -17.78
CA GLY A 122 4.08 -9.90 -18.63
C GLY A 122 4.27 -8.44 -18.21
N ASP A 123 3.69 -7.54 -19.01
CA ASP A 123 3.82 -6.08 -18.86
C ASP A 123 2.56 -5.44 -18.22
N GLU A 124 1.57 -6.26 -17.85
CA GLU A 124 0.26 -5.82 -17.34
C GLU A 124 -0.07 -6.53 -16.03
N VAL A 125 -0.66 -5.78 -15.08
CA VAL A 125 -1.15 -6.30 -13.79
C VAL A 125 -2.61 -5.90 -13.60
N GLU A 126 -3.42 -6.79 -13.04
CA GLU A 126 -4.86 -6.57 -12.83
C GLU A 126 -5.23 -6.84 -11.38
N PHE A 127 -5.83 -5.85 -10.71
CA PHE A 127 -6.34 -6.02 -9.33
C PHE A 127 -7.85 -6.21 -9.38
N SER A 128 -8.32 -7.31 -8.81
CA SER A 128 -9.74 -7.65 -8.77
C SER A 128 -10.37 -7.31 -7.42
N LEU A 129 -11.67 -6.99 -7.45
CA LEU A 129 -12.47 -6.84 -6.24
C LEU A 129 -12.49 -8.18 -5.47
N GLY A 130 -12.19 -8.13 -4.18
CA GLY A 130 -12.13 -9.30 -3.31
C GLY A 130 -10.75 -9.95 -3.20
N ASP A 131 -9.75 -9.47 -3.95
CA ASP A 131 -8.37 -9.93 -3.80
C ASP A 131 -7.87 -9.65 -2.39
N LYS A 132 -7.08 -10.58 -1.84
CA LYS A 132 -6.60 -10.51 -0.46
C LYS A 132 -5.08 -10.65 -0.37
N ALA A 133 -4.49 -9.85 0.49
CA ALA A 133 -3.08 -9.95 0.86
C ALA A 133 -2.88 -9.51 2.32
N GLU A 134 -1.80 -9.96 2.94
CA GLU A 134 -1.35 -9.51 4.25
C GLU A 134 -0.49 -8.26 4.13
N PHE A 135 -0.83 -7.26 4.94
CA PHE A 135 -0.12 -5.99 5.01
C PHE A 135 0.28 -5.68 6.44
N TYR A 136 1.49 -5.13 6.60
CA TYR A 136 1.93 -4.61 7.88
C TYR A 136 1.29 -3.24 8.14
N VAL A 137 0.41 -3.18 9.14
CA VAL A 137 -0.21 -1.94 9.59
C VAL A 137 0.71 -1.30 10.62
N VAL A 138 1.03 -0.02 10.43
CA VAL A 138 1.83 0.78 11.37
C VAL A 138 0.99 1.92 11.93
N ARG A 139 1.46 2.50 13.04
CA ARG A 139 0.98 3.78 13.51
C ARG A 139 1.81 4.88 12.86
N SER A 140 1.13 5.82 12.24
CA SER A 140 1.71 7.03 11.69
C SER A 140 1.06 8.24 12.32
N LEU A 141 1.70 9.40 12.24
CA LEU A 141 1.03 10.64 12.56
C LEU A 141 0.26 11.12 11.32
N ASP A 142 -0.90 11.73 11.55
CA ASP A 142 -1.60 12.45 10.49
C ASP A 142 -0.69 13.52 9.86
N GLN A 143 -1.08 14.06 8.70
CA GLN A 143 -0.25 15.00 7.94
C GLN A 143 0.10 16.29 8.72
N GLN A 144 -0.60 16.55 9.83
CA GLN A 144 -0.39 17.71 10.69
C GLN A 144 0.45 17.38 11.93
N GLY A 145 0.80 16.11 12.15
CA GLY A 145 1.58 15.66 13.30
C GLY A 145 0.81 15.64 14.62
N VAL A 146 -0.53 15.72 14.56
CA VAL A 146 -1.37 16.00 15.74
C VAL A 146 -1.96 14.72 16.32
N LYS A 147 -2.24 13.72 15.48
CA LYS A 147 -2.91 12.49 15.92
C LYS A 147 -2.28 11.26 15.28
N GLU A 148 -2.17 10.20 16.08
CA GLU A 148 -1.84 8.88 15.57
C GLU A 148 -3.01 8.34 14.72
N ILE A 149 -2.65 7.75 13.59
CA ILE A 149 -3.54 7.09 12.65
C ILE A 149 -2.92 5.75 12.26
N ASN A 150 -3.77 4.79 11.87
CA ASN A 150 -3.28 3.58 11.24
C ASN A 150 -2.96 3.84 9.75
N ALA A 151 -1.83 3.32 9.28
CA ALA A 151 -1.39 3.36 7.90
C ALA A 151 -0.80 2.00 7.51
N VAL A 152 -0.61 1.77 6.21
CA VAL A 152 0.07 0.57 5.70
C VAL A 152 1.52 0.93 5.37
N ASP A 153 2.48 0.09 5.79
CA ASP A 153 3.91 0.33 5.56
C ASP A 153 4.52 -0.60 4.51
N VAL A 154 4.10 -0.40 3.24
CA VAL A 154 4.58 -1.18 2.08
C VAL A 154 6.07 -0.92 1.81
N PHE A 155 6.54 0.32 2.06
CA PHE A 155 7.90 0.71 1.72
C PHE A 155 8.95 0.08 2.64
N ARG A 156 8.58 -0.25 3.89
CA ARG A 156 9.47 -0.98 4.79
C ARG A 156 9.22 -2.49 4.78
N HIS A 157 8.00 -2.91 4.48
CA HIS A 157 7.61 -4.31 4.51
C HIS A 157 6.89 -4.69 3.21
N LEU A 158 7.45 -5.68 2.50
CA LEU A 158 6.77 -6.24 1.33
C LEU A 158 5.49 -6.97 1.74
N PRO A 159 4.35 -6.72 1.07
CA PRO A 159 3.12 -7.43 1.35
C PRO A 159 3.28 -8.93 1.04
N ARG A 160 2.42 -9.75 1.64
CA ARG A 160 2.51 -11.22 1.53
C ARG A 160 1.16 -11.82 1.13
N PRO A 161 1.13 -12.99 0.48
CA PRO A 161 -0.11 -13.74 0.29
C PRO A 161 -0.77 -14.10 1.62
N VAL A 162 -2.11 -14.08 1.67
CA VAL A 162 -2.84 -14.54 2.87
C VAL A 162 -2.58 -16.02 3.11
N GLY A 163 -2.01 -16.35 4.27
CA GLY A 163 -1.72 -17.73 4.66
C GLY A 163 -0.31 -18.20 4.28
N GLY A 164 0.55 -17.30 3.79
CA GLY A 164 2.00 -17.50 3.72
C GLY A 164 2.61 -17.40 5.13
N GLY A 165 2.46 -18.45 5.93
CA GLY A 165 3.09 -18.54 7.24
C GLY A 165 4.62 -18.34 7.16
N PRO A 166 5.27 -17.86 8.24
CA PRO A 166 6.71 -17.71 8.28
C PRO A 166 7.36 -19.09 8.53
N ASP A 167 7.40 -19.96 7.53
CA ASP A 167 8.18 -21.20 7.62
C ASP A 167 8.83 -21.49 6.27
N GLY A 168 10.16 -21.34 6.24
CA GLY A 168 10.96 -21.64 5.05
C GLY A 168 12.32 -21.00 5.09
N SER A 169 13.03 -21.17 6.21
CA SER A 169 14.48 -21.13 6.26
C SER A 169 15.08 -21.64 4.94
N GLY A 170 15.74 -20.75 4.20
CA GLY A 170 16.84 -21.16 3.35
C GLY A 170 17.89 -21.78 4.26
N SER A 171 17.78 -23.08 4.50
CA SER A 171 18.96 -23.89 4.73
C SER A 171 19.81 -23.67 3.49
N ALA A 172 20.81 -22.81 3.60
CA ALA A 172 21.99 -22.89 2.77
C ALA A 172 22.47 -24.33 2.92
N GLY A 173 22.11 -25.17 1.95
CA GLY A 173 22.77 -26.44 1.76
C GLY A 173 24.25 -26.11 1.60
N ASP A 174 25.06 -26.76 2.41
CA ASP A 174 26.47 -27.02 2.14
C ASP A 174 26.59 -27.49 0.67
N ASP A 175 26.83 -26.53 -0.24
CA ASP A 175 27.50 -26.84 -1.50
C ASP A 175 28.98 -26.96 -1.15
N ASP A 176 29.38 -28.21 -0.93
CA ASP A 176 30.73 -28.73 -1.11
C ASP A 176 31.44 -27.98 -2.24
N ILE A 177 32.40 -27.11 -1.87
CA ILE A 177 33.37 -26.53 -2.79
C ILE A 177 34.56 -27.50 -2.81
N PRO A 178 34.76 -28.34 -3.85
CA PRO A 178 36.03 -29.01 -4.03
C PRO A 178 37.08 -28.00 -4.52
N PHE A 179 38.23 -28.02 -3.85
CA PHE A 179 39.50 -27.42 -4.29
C PHE A 179 40.07 -28.12 -5.53
#